data_AF-A0A7S0Z0G8-F1
#
_entry.id   AF-A0A7S0Z0G8-F1
#
_cell.length_a   1.000
_cell.length_b   1.000
_cell.length_c   1.000
_cell.angle_alpha   90.00
_cell.angle_beta   90.00
_cell.angle_gamma   90.00
#
_symmetry.space_group_name_H-M   'P 1'
#
loop_
_entity.id
_entity.type
_entity.pdbx_description
1 polymer ?
#
loop_
_entity_poly.entity_id
_entity_poly.type
_entity_poly.pdbx_seq_one_letter_code
_entity_poly.pdbx_strand_id
1 'polypeptide(L)'
;VEGLDGGLLVAVRSARVLHVYRRGDSASHRGAFVRIRLFDPTSSFAVTSPIVGVKNPSLVGPTGAFEVRTRLLDGTVIDEALAVPGADILPGALSALSVAPASLTAGNRSALSVGFRVTNPLAADGRVTVDLPEGVRALAAWGATSSSPSLAGEVLTASVQGSGTIVVGRPGGGRPVLPCVERMCGSEDVVGGGRANASYPQPPSQPSRAFSGDADEWMSGPSMPEGGHWVGYDFERPVSVCSYSFGSRRSDVLGYLSTDGPTGYVLQGSSSPSWEGAVWEDLHPRVSGGSPFAGTGERRRHGLNHNFVFTRYRLLITDVPGRPSGSQYAVVRDLRLQAPTGADPHTAPSETRCAVQLDIEGMFENRAWSGPSGSYRIRTTLRGGGVVDEASAPASVDLLPGPLASVSLSLSPSVAGAEARAQVSLTTYNPLPADGEVSVSFPEGVDLSRLEGGQVTDGNYGMRGQVRVVGREVR
;
A
#
# COMPACT_ATOMS: atom_id res chain seq x y z
N VAL A 1 19.33 -47.60 -8.19
CA VAL A 1 19.62 -48.93 -8.77
C VAL A 1 20.14 -48.66 -10.16
N GLU A 2 21.41 -48.99 -10.46
CA GLU A 2 21.96 -48.92 -11.81
C GLU A 2 22.36 -50.33 -12.24
N GLY A 3 22.08 -50.71 -13.49
CA GLY A 3 22.52 -51.98 -14.06
C GLY A 3 21.71 -53.23 -13.70
N LEU A 4 20.48 -53.10 -13.18
CA LEU A 4 19.55 -54.22 -13.02
C LEU A 4 18.33 -54.03 -13.93
N ASP A 5 18.11 -55.00 -14.82
CA ASP A 5 16.84 -55.13 -15.55
C ASP A 5 15.80 -55.83 -14.65
N GLY A 6 14.60 -55.24 -14.54
CA GLY A 6 13.51 -55.68 -13.69
C GLY A 6 13.55 -55.21 -12.22
N GLY A 7 12.46 -55.46 -11.50
CA GLY A 7 12.27 -55.05 -10.10
C GLY A 7 12.91 -56.00 -9.08
N LEU A 8 13.14 -55.50 -7.87
CA LEU A 8 13.50 -56.32 -6.70
C LEU A 8 12.23 -56.65 -5.92
N LEU A 9 12.01 -57.92 -5.65
CA LEU A 9 10.94 -58.43 -4.81
C LEU A 9 11.50 -58.79 -3.44
N VAL A 10 10.76 -58.40 -2.40
CA VAL A 10 11.13 -58.65 -1.01
C VAL A 10 10.08 -59.56 -0.39
N ALA A 11 10.51 -60.67 0.19
CA ALA A 11 9.64 -61.61 0.90
C ALA A 11 10.20 -61.88 2.30
N VAL A 12 9.39 -61.61 3.33
CA VAL A 12 9.71 -61.96 4.72
C VAL A 12 9.30 -63.41 4.94
N ARG A 13 10.27 -64.30 5.21
CA ARG A 13 10.03 -65.73 5.41
C ARG A 13 9.85 -66.10 6.87
N SER A 14 10.46 -65.34 7.78
CA SER A 14 10.32 -65.51 9.22
C SER A 14 10.68 -64.20 9.94
N ALA A 15 10.54 -64.19 11.28
CA ALA A 15 10.93 -63.07 12.13
C ALA A 15 12.43 -62.70 12.05
N ARG A 16 13.29 -63.53 11.44
CA ARG A 16 14.73 -63.29 11.33
C ARG A 16 15.27 -63.38 9.91
N VAL A 17 14.42 -63.69 8.92
CA VAL A 17 14.87 -63.98 7.56
C VAL A 17 14.04 -63.22 6.53
N LEU A 18 14.75 -62.34 5.83
CA LEU A 18 14.31 -61.56 4.68
C LEU A 18 14.98 -62.17 3.44
N HIS A 19 14.19 -62.52 2.42
CA HIS A 19 14.72 -62.87 1.11
C HIS A 19 14.46 -61.74 0.13
N VAL A 20 15.52 -61.34 -0.60
CA VAL A 20 15.43 -60.39 -1.70
C VAL A 20 15.75 -61.12 -2.98
N TYR A 21 14.82 -61.08 -3.92
CA TYR A 21 14.95 -61.73 -5.21
C TYR A 21 14.83 -60.71 -6.33
N ARG A 22 15.67 -60.84 -7.35
CA ARG A 22 15.52 -60.09 -8.59
C ARG A 22 14.58 -60.84 -9.52
N ARG A 23 13.62 -60.13 -10.12
CA ARG A 23 12.81 -60.65 -11.22
C ARG A 23 13.17 -59.91 -12.49
N GLY A 24 13.88 -60.57 -13.40
CA GLY A 24 14.26 -60.02 -14.69
C GLY A 24 14.70 -61.13 -15.65
N ASP A 25 14.57 -60.88 -16.95
CA ASP A 25 14.74 -61.89 -17.99
C ASP A 25 16.20 -62.02 -18.46
N SER A 26 17.05 -61.06 -18.10
CA SER A 26 18.48 -61.01 -18.45
C SER A 26 19.40 -61.23 -17.25
N ALA A 27 20.60 -61.79 -17.43
CA ALA A 27 21.60 -61.89 -16.35
C ALA A 27 22.07 -60.51 -15.86
N SER A 28 22.35 -60.35 -14.55
CA SER A 28 22.81 -59.06 -14.00
C SER A 28 24.26 -58.78 -14.42
N HIS A 29 24.59 -57.53 -14.73
CA HIS A 29 25.95 -57.14 -15.07
C HIS A 29 26.94 -57.40 -13.93
N ARG A 30 28.17 -57.77 -14.28
CA ARG A 30 29.29 -57.87 -13.32
C ARG A 30 29.50 -56.50 -12.66
N GLY A 31 29.46 -56.46 -11.33
CA GLY A 31 29.59 -55.21 -10.56
C GLY A 31 28.27 -54.58 -10.12
N ALA A 32 27.12 -55.19 -10.43
CA ALA A 32 25.84 -54.74 -9.89
C ALA A 32 25.79 -54.90 -8.36
N PHE A 33 25.41 -53.84 -7.64
CA PHE A 33 25.24 -53.86 -6.18
C PHE A 33 23.80 -53.48 -5.80
N VAL A 34 23.28 -54.16 -4.77
CA VAL A 34 21.97 -53.89 -4.18
C VAL A 34 22.18 -53.29 -2.80
N ARG A 35 21.70 -52.06 -2.57
CA ARG A 35 21.69 -51.43 -1.26
C ARG A 35 20.32 -51.63 -0.62
N ILE A 36 20.26 -52.42 0.45
CA ILE A 36 19.06 -52.63 1.25
C ILE A 36 19.16 -51.73 2.48
N ARG A 37 18.16 -50.88 2.73
CA ARG A 37 17.99 -50.17 4.00
C ARG A 37 16.86 -50.83 4.77
N LEU A 38 17.14 -51.28 5.98
CA LEU A 38 16.16 -51.77 6.93
C LEU A 38 15.83 -50.61 7.88
N PHE A 39 14.54 -50.34 8.09
CA PHE A 39 14.08 -49.32 9.04
C PHE A 39 13.51 -50.02 10.27
N ASP A 40 13.83 -49.50 11.45
CA ASP A 40 13.21 -49.93 12.70
C ASP A 40 11.87 -49.20 12.86
N PRO A 41 10.72 -49.92 12.83
CA PRO A 41 9.40 -49.30 12.98
C PRO A 41 9.16 -48.73 14.39
N THR A 42 10.02 -49.02 15.37
CA THR A 42 9.97 -48.46 16.73
C THR A 42 10.82 -47.20 16.91
N SER A 43 11.62 -46.84 15.90
CA SER A 43 12.39 -45.61 15.92
C SER A 43 11.49 -44.42 15.58
N SER A 44 11.41 -43.44 16.49
CA SER A 44 10.78 -42.16 16.21
C SER A 44 11.57 -41.46 15.10
N PHE A 45 11.04 -41.40 13.89
CA PHE A 45 11.60 -40.59 12.81
C PHE A 45 10.80 -39.29 12.72
N ALA A 46 11.51 -38.16 12.65
CA ALA A 46 10.86 -36.87 12.44
C ALA A 46 10.22 -36.85 11.05
N VAL A 47 8.91 -36.65 10.99
CA VAL A 47 8.19 -36.37 9.74
C VAL A 47 8.26 -34.87 9.51
N THR A 48 9.02 -34.43 8.50
CA THR A 48 8.92 -33.05 8.00
C THR A 48 7.67 -32.92 7.14
N SER A 49 6.75 -32.02 7.54
CA SER A 49 5.49 -31.82 6.82
C SER A 49 5.72 -31.11 5.48
N PRO A 50 4.82 -31.28 4.49
CA PRO A 50 4.76 -30.37 3.36
C PRO A 50 4.46 -28.94 3.85
N ILE A 51 5.07 -27.95 3.22
CA ILE A 51 4.71 -26.55 3.39
C ILE A 51 3.41 -26.34 2.60
N VAL A 52 2.31 -26.05 3.31
CA VAL A 52 1.01 -25.75 2.72
C VAL A 52 0.71 -24.27 2.93
N GLY A 53 0.31 -23.57 1.87
CA GLY A 53 -0.15 -22.19 1.98
C GLY A 53 -1.53 -22.12 2.63
N VAL A 54 -1.64 -21.37 3.73
CA VAL A 54 -2.91 -21.10 4.42
C VAL A 54 -3.13 -19.60 4.53
N LYS A 55 -4.39 -19.16 4.61
CA LYS A 55 -4.76 -17.76 4.84
C LYS A 55 -5.25 -17.59 6.28
N ASN A 56 -4.70 -16.62 7.00
CA ASN A 56 -5.14 -16.28 8.35
C ASN A 56 -6.53 -15.62 8.34
N PRO A 57 -7.28 -15.67 9.45
CA PRO A 57 -8.49 -14.88 9.64
C PRO A 57 -8.26 -13.38 9.40
N SER A 58 -9.29 -12.67 8.96
CA SER A 58 -9.24 -11.22 8.72
C SER A 58 -9.56 -10.38 9.96
N LEU A 59 -9.75 -11.01 11.12
CA LEU A 59 -10.06 -10.36 12.39
C LEU A 59 -8.96 -10.65 13.40
N VAL A 60 -8.64 -9.64 14.19
CA VAL A 60 -7.72 -9.75 15.35
C VAL A 60 -8.28 -10.71 16.39
N GLY A 61 -7.42 -11.58 16.91
CA GLY A 61 -7.76 -12.48 18.01
C GLY A 61 -7.16 -13.88 17.87
N PRO A 62 -7.40 -14.76 18.84
CA PRO A 62 -6.87 -16.11 18.82
C PRO A 62 -7.52 -16.94 17.73
N THR A 63 -6.71 -17.73 17.01
CA THR A 63 -7.19 -18.72 16.02
C THR A 63 -7.96 -19.90 16.62
N GLY A 64 -7.93 -20.05 17.95
CA GLY A 64 -8.36 -21.27 18.63
C GLY A 64 -7.30 -22.37 18.55
N ALA A 65 -7.55 -23.52 19.17
CA ALA A 65 -6.60 -24.63 19.08
C ALA A 65 -6.64 -25.29 17.70
N PHE A 66 -5.48 -25.66 17.18
CA PHE A 66 -5.39 -26.51 16.00
C PHE A 66 -5.56 -27.99 16.40
N GLU A 67 -6.11 -28.78 15.48
CA GLU A 67 -6.20 -30.23 15.62
C GLU A 67 -5.30 -30.91 14.58
N VAL A 68 -4.46 -31.84 15.03
CA VAL A 68 -3.60 -32.66 14.16
C VAL A 68 -3.96 -34.12 14.36
N ARG A 69 -4.18 -34.85 13.25
CA ARG A 69 -4.47 -36.28 13.28
C ARG A 69 -3.66 -37.01 12.22
N THR A 70 -3.11 -38.16 12.56
CA THR A 70 -2.64 -39.17 11.59
C THR A 70 -3.79 -40.15 11.36
N ARG A 71 -3.97 -40.60 10.12
CA ARG A 71 -5.09 -41.47 9.75
C ARG A 71 -4.65 -42.56 8.79
N LEU A 72 -5.30 -43.71 8.86
CA LEU A 72 -5.28 -44.72 7.81
C LEU A 72 -6.00 -44.18 6.55
N LEU A 73 -5.79 -44.85 5.42
CA LEU A 73 -6.44 -44.48 4.15
C LEU A 73 -7.97 -44.53 4.23
N ASP A 74 -8.52 -45.37 5.11
CA ASP A 74 -9.96 -45.49 5.36
C ASP A 74 -10.51 -44.42 6.32
N GLY A 75 -9.66 -43.49 6.80
CA GLY A 75 -10.04 -42.39 7.68
C GLY A 75 -9.96 -42.71 9.18
N THR A 76 -9.64 -43.95 9.57
CA THR A 76 -9.44 -44.33 10.97
C THR A 76 -8.28 -43.54 11.58
N VAL A 77 -8.48 -42.89 12.73
CA VAL A 77 -7.45 -42.12 13.44
C VAL A 77 -6.42 -43.06 14.06
N ILE A 78 -5.14 -42.76 13.85
CA ILE A 78 -4.00 -43.48 14.44
C ILE A 78 -3.51 -42.71 15.66
N ASP A 79 -3.13 -41.45 15.47
CA ASP A 79 -2.69 -40.51 16.51
C ASP A 79 -3.49 -39.20 16.40
N GLU A 80 -3.71 -38.51 17.53
CA GLU A 80 -4.32 -37.18 17.54
C GLU A 80 -3.74 -36.23 18.59
N ALA A 81 -3.78 -34.94 18.25
CA ALA A 81 -3.54 -33.82 19.13
C ALA A 81 -4.65 -32.78 18.90
N LEU A 82 -5.60 -32.68 19.84
CA LEU A 82 -6.80 -31.84 19.70
C LEU A 82 -6.65 -30.42 20.25
N ALA A 83 -5.56 -30.17 20.97
CA ALA A 83 -5.32 -28.92 21.70
C ALA A 83 -3.96 -28.32 21.33
N VAL A 84 -3.58 -28.35 20.05
CA VAL A 84 -2.36 -27.68 19.61
C VAL A 84 -2.59 -26.17 19.77
N PRO A 85 -1.75 -25.45 20.52
CA PRO A 85 -1.96 -24.03 20.77
C PRO A 85 -2.14 -23.24 19.47
N GLY A 86 -3.15 -22.38 19.48
CA GLY A 86 -3.38 -21.41 18.41
C GLY A 86 -2.32 -20.32 18.37
N ALA A 87 -2.38 -19.52 17.32
CA ALA A 87 -1.70 -18.23 17.23
C ALA A 87 -2.69 -17.07 17.44
N ASP A 88 -2.17 -15.95 17.96
CA ASP A 88 -2.88 -14.67 17.98
C ASP A 88 -2.71 -13.96 16.65
N ILE A 89 -3.84 -13.63 16.02
CA ILE A 89 -3.89 -12.84 14.80
C ILE A 89 -3.79 -11.36 15.16
N LEU A 90 -2.80 -10.69 14.59
CA LEU A 90 -2.57 -9.25 14.73
C LEU A 90 -3.36 -8.47 13.66
N PRO A 91 -3.61 -7.17 13.88
CA PRO A 91 -4.29 -6.34 12.87
C PRO A 91 -3.51 -6.30 11.56
N GLY A 92 -4.22 -6.20 10.43
CA GLY A 92 -3.60 -5.85 9.16
C GLY A 92 -2.99 -4.45 9.22
N ALA A 93 -1.89 -4.22 8.50
CA ALA A 93 -1.32 -2.88 8.42
C ALA A 93 -2.10 -2.02 7.43
N LEU A 94 -2.52 -0.81 7.81
CA LEU A 94 -2.96 0.18 6.82
C LEU A 94 -1.75 0.78 6.10
N SER A 95 -1.89 1.07 4.81
CA SER A 95 -0.83 1.70 4.01
C SER A 95 -1.22 3.09 3.53
N ALA A 96 -0.25 3.90 3.10
CA ALA A 96 -0.46 5.27 2.63
C ALA A 96 -1.25 6.15 3.62
N LEU A 97 -0.99 5.97 4.92
CA LEU A 97 -1.68 6.71 5.97
C LEU A 97 -1.29 8.20 5.97
N SER A 98 -2.29 9.07 5.98
CA SER A 98 -2.16 10.51 6.15
C SER A 98 -3.23 11.03 7.11
N VAL A 99 -2.85 11.96 7.99
CA VAL A 99 -3.78 12.68 8.87
C VAL A 99 -3.33 14.13 8.92
N ALA A 100 -4.24 15.07 8.63
CA ALA A 100 -3.93 16.49 8.58
C ALA A 100 -5.06 17.33 9.19
N PRO A 101 -4.80 18.07 10.28
CA PRO A 101 -5.69 19.12 10.76
C PRO A 101 -5.71 20.32 9.79
N ALA A 102 -6.86 20.96 9.63
CA ALA A 102 -6.99 22.15 8.77
C ALA A 102 -6.26 23.39 9.33
N SER A 103 -6.08 23.47 10.65
CA SER A 103 -5.29 24.51 11.30
C SER A 103 -4.27 23.89 12.23
N LEU A 104 -3.03 24.37 12.15
CA LEU A 104 -1.94 23.96 13.04
C LEU A 104 -1.77 24.93 14.22
N THR A 105 -2.57 25.98 14.32
CA THR A 105 -2.42 26.99 15.38
C THR A 105 -2.91 26.44 16.72
N ALA A 106 -2.09 26.59 17.77
CA ALA A 106 -2.42 26.20 19.13
C ALA A 106 -3.70 26.90 19.63
N GLY A 107 -4.59 26.15 20.29
CA GLY A 107 -5.90 26.61 20.78
C GLY A 107 -6.98 26.77 19.70
N ASN A 108 -6.61 26.71 18.42
CA ASN A 108 -7.57 26.90 17.34
C ASN A 108 -8.43 25.66 17.12
N ARG A 109 -9.65 25.89 16.62
CA ARG A 109 -10.54 24.83 16.18
C ARG A 109 -10.28 24.48 14.72
N SER A 110 -10.24 23.20 14.39
CA SER A 110 -10.00 22.74 13.02
C SER A 110 -10.87 21.54 12.66
N ALA A 111 -10.97 21.25 11.36
CA ALA A 111 -11.45 19.98 10.81
C ALA A 111 -10.27 19.01 10.60
N LEU A 112 -10.55 17.72 10.39
CA LEU A 112 -9.52 16.68 10.24
C LEU A 112 -9.70 15.92 8.92
N SER A 113 -8.66 15.89 8.08
CA SER A 113 -8.63 15.04 6.89
C SER A 113 -7.81 13.78 7.17
N VAL A 114 -8.33 12.61 6.79
CA VAL A 114 -7.74 11.29 7.06
C VAL A 114 -7.74 10.47 5.77
N GLY A 115 -6.58 9.98 5.35
CA GLY A 115 -6.40 9.14 4.16
C GLY A 115 -5.65 7.85 4.47
N PHE A 116 -6.06 6.73 3.89
CA PHE A 116 -5.33 5.45 4.00
C PHE A 116 -5.78 4.43 2.95
N ARG A 117 -5.08 3.29 2.88
CA ARG A 117 -5.45 2.12 2.08
C ARG A 117 -5.63 0.89 2.97
N VAL A 118 -6.74 0.17 2.75
CA VAL A 118 -7.07 -1.04 3.51
C VAL A 118 -6.31 -2.27 2.99
N THR A 119 -5.91 -3.15 3.92
CA THR A 119 -5.22 -4.41 3.62
C THR A 119 -6.15 -5.61 3.76
N ASN A 120 -7.19 -5.48 4.57
CA ASN A 120 -8.32 -6.40 4.62
C ASN A 120 -9.62 -5.69 4.19
N PRO A 121 -10.65 -6.43 3.74
CA PRO A 121 -11.91 -5.80 3.37
C PRO A 121 -12.55 -5.06 4.56
N LEU A 122 -12.93 -3.80 4.36
CA LEU A 122 -13.78 -3.06 5.29
C LEU A 122 -15.24 -3.26 4.88
N ALA A 123 -15.99 -3.99 5.73
CA ALA A 123 -17.40 -4.32 5.53
C ALA A 123 -18.28 -3.07 5.28
N ALA A 124 -19.39 -3.24 4.57
CA ALA A 124 -20.32 -2.16 4.18
C ALA A 124 -20.86 -1.35 5.38
N ASP A 125 -20.98 -1.96 6.56
CA ASP A 125 -21.38 -1.35 7.84
C ASP A 125 -20.19 -1.18 8.80
N GLY A 126 -18.98 -1.42 8.31
CA GLY A 126 -17.74 -1.22 9.04
C GLY A 126 -17.52 0.24 9.42
N ARG A 127 -16.58 0.46 10.34
CA ARG A 127 -16.29 1.77 10.93
C ARG A 127 -14.81 2.08 10.81
N VAL A 128 -14.51 3.36 10.73
CA VAL A 128 -13.14 3.88 10.85
C VAL A 128 -13.04 4.60 12.18
N THR A 129 -12.10 4.19 13.03
CA THR A 129 -11.84 4.84 14.31
C THR A 129 -10.53 5.61 14.24
N VAL A 130 -10.54 6.86 14.69
CA VAL A 130 -9.36 7.72 14.75
C VAL A 130 -9.13 8.07 16.22
N ASP A 131 -8.06 7.56 16.79
CA ASP A 131 -7.57 7.98 18.10
C ASP A 131 -6.71 9.24 17.93
N LEU A 132 -7.14 10.30 18.61
CA LEU A 132 -6.47 11.58 18.66
C LEU A 132 -5.32 11.53 19.68
N PRO A 133 -4.19 12.19 19.39
CA PRO A 133 -3.13 12.29 20.37
C PRO A 133 -3.50 13.29 21.47
N GLU A 134 -2.77 13.27 22.60
CA GLU A 134 -3.06 14.14 23.76
C GLU A 134 -3.10 15.65 23.41
N GLY A 135 -2.41 16.06 22.36
CA GLY A 135 -2.38 17.45 21.91
C GLY A 135 -3.63 17.92 21.16
N VAL A 136 -4.59 17.04 20.87
CA VAL A 136 -5.81 17.36 20.13
C VAL A 136 -7.00 16.73 20.82
N ARG A 137 -8.03 17.52 21.12
CA ARG A 137 -9.27 17.03 21.72
C ARG A 137 -10.45 17.18 20.77
N ALA A 138 -11.29 16.16 20.70
CA ALA A 138 -12.58 16.25 20.03
C ALA A 138 -13.60 16.93 20.96
N LEU A 139 -14.22 18.02 20.49
CA LEU A 139 -15.33 18.66 21.20
C LEU A 139 -16.67 18.12 20.70
N ALA A 140 -16.80 17.93 19.38
CA ALA A 140 -17.95 17.33 18.73
C ALA A 140 -17.61 16.97 17.27
N ALA A 141 -18.27 15.96 16.72
CA ALA A 141 -18.24 15.61 15.29
C ALA A 141 -19.68 15.62 14.76
N TRP A 142 -19.90 16.29 13.63
CA TRP A 142 -21.25 16.59 13.13
C TRP A 142 -21.49 15.92 11.77
N GLY A 143 -20.42 15.49 11.09
CA GLY A 143 -20.48 14.74 9.85
C GLY A 143 -19.11 14.24 9.41
N ALA A 144 -19.09 13.32 8.46
CA ALA A 144 -17.91 13.01 7.67
C ALA A 144 -18.32 12.97 6.21
N THR A 145 -17.47 13.45 5.32
CA THR A 145 -17.61 13.26 3.89
C THR A 145 -16.45 12.43 3.36
N SER A 146 -16.61 11.90 2.16
CA SER A 146 -15.54 11.18 1.48
C SER A 146 -15.42 11.66 0.05
N SER A 147 -14.18 11.96 -0.35
CA SER A 147 -13.79 12.16 -1.74
C SER A 147 -13.29 10.88 -2.40
N SER A 148 -13.24 9.76 -1.67
CA SER A 148 -12.75 8.49 -2.20
C SER A 148 -13.83 7.76 -3.02
N PRO A 149 -13.49 7.21 -4.21
CA PRO A 149 -14.43 6.43 -5.00
C PRO A 149 -15.00 5.22 -4.25
N SER A 150 -14.23 4.64 -3.32
CA SER A 150 -14.63 3.46 -2.55
C SER A 150 -15.80 3.72 -1.59
N LEU A 151 -16.08 4.99 -1.27
CA LEU A 151 -17.17 5.45 -0.40
C LEU A 151 -18.06 6.48 -1.10
N ALA A 152 -17.95 6.62 -2.42
CA ALA A 152 -18.68 7.65 -3.17
C ALA A 152 -20.20 7.48 -3.04
N GLY A 153 -20.88 8.58 -2.66
CA GLY A 153 -22.33 8.59 -2.47
C GLY A 153 -22.83 7.97 -1.17
N GLU A 154 -21.94 7.47 -0.29
CA GLU A 154 -22.34 7.01 1.04
C GLU A 154 -22.59 8.19 2.00
N VAL A 155 -23.66 8.10 2.78
CA VAL A 155 -23.91 9.03 3.90
C VAL A 155 -23.14 8.53 5.12
N LEU A 156 -22.00 9.14 5.40
CA LEU A 156 -21.17 8.80 6.54
C LEU A 156 -21.62 9.56 7.79
N THR A 157 -21.53 8.90 8.94
CA THR A 157 -21.81 9.51 10.25
C THR A 157 -20.51 9.61 11.03
N ALA A 158 -20.25 10.73 11.68
CA ALA A 158 -19.12 10.88 12.59
C ALA A 158 -19.65 11.09 14.01
N SER A 159 -19.02 10.42 14.98
CA SER A 159 -19.35 10.55 16.39
C SER A 159 -18.09 10.56 17.23
N VAL A 160 -18.15 11.23 18.37
CA VAL A 160 -17.04 11.35 19.32
C VAL A 160 -17.28 10.40 20.47
N GLN A 161 -16.31 9.53 20.75
CA GLN A 161 -16.29 8.62 21.89
C GLN A 161 -15.25 9.10 22.91
N GLY A 162 -15.71 9.77 23.97
CA GLY A 162 -14.81 10.49 24.89
C GLY A 162 -14.07 11.64 24.21
N SER A 163 -13.07 12.24 24.85
CA SER A 163 -12.34 13.37 24.26
C SER A 163 -11.27 12.96 23.23
N GLY A 164 -10.95 11.67 23.13
CA GLY A 164 -9.76 11.16 22.43
C GLY A 164 -10.03 10.24 21.24
N THR A 165 -11.27 9.83 20.96
CA THR A 165 -11.55 8.92 19.84
C THR A 165 -12.73 9.40 19.01
N ILE A 166 -12.57 9.35 17.69
CA ILE A 166 -13.62 9.62 16.71
C ILE A 166 -13.99 8.31 16.02
N VAL A 167 -15.28 8.09 15.81
CA VAL A 167 -15.80 6.93 15.09
C VAL A 167 -16.60 7.42 13.89
N VAL A 168 -16.12 7.10 12.69
CA VAL A 168 -16.83 7.29 11.44
C VAL A 168 -17.54 5.99 11.07
N GLY A 169 -18.88 6.03 11.07
CA GLY A 169 -19.74 4.90 10.78
C GLY A 169 -20.33 4.96 9.37
N ARG A 170 -20.37 3.80 8.73
CA ARG A 170 -21.02 3.57 7.43
C ARG A 170 -22.46 3.06 7.62
N PRO A 171 -23.39 3.37 6.70
CA PRO A 171 -24.81 3.05 6.85
C PRO A 171 -25.14 1.57 6.58
N GLY A 172 -24.22 0.78 6.02
CA GLY A 172 -24.42 -0.65 5.76
C GLY A 172 -25.07 -1.01 4.43
N GLY A 173 -25.67 -0.05 3.71
CA GLY A 173 -26.27 -0.27 2.40
C GLY A 173 -25.29 -0.25 1.21
N GLY A 174 -24.02 0.12 1.45
CA GLY A 174 -22.96 0.20 0.44
C GLY A 174 -22.26 -1.12 0.15
N ARG A 175 -21.23 -1.08 -0.70
CA ARG A 175 -20.36 -2.24 -0.97
C ARG A 175 -19.17 -2.26 0.01
N PRO A 176 -18.61 -3.42 0.38
CA PRO A 176 -17.36 -3.44 1.15
C PRO A 176 -16.23 -2.74 0.38
N VAL A 177 -15.38 -2.02 1.11
CA VAL A 177 -14.12 -1.46 0.58
C VAL A 177 -13.15 -2.64 0.53
N LEU A 178 -12.65 -2.97 -0.65
CA LEU A 178 -11.84 -4.17 -0.86
C LEU A 178 -10.35 -3.84 -0.78
N PRO A 179 -9.50 -4.76 -0.31
CA PRO A 179 -8.07 -4.53 -0.25
C PRO A 179 -7.49 -4.46 -1.67
N CYS A 180 -6.36 -3.75 -1.82
CA CYS A 180 -5.74 -3.55 -3.13
C CYS A 180 -5.23 -4.86 -3.79
N VAL A 181 -5.39 -6.01 -3.13
CA VAL A 181 -4.93 -7.36 -3.52
C VAL A 181 -6.04 -8.29 -4.03
N GLU A 182 -7.32 -7.99 -3.85
CA GLU A 182 -8.37 -8.79 -4.52
C GLU A 182 -8.38 -8.50 -6.02
N ARG A 183 -8.63 -9.52 -6.86
CA ARG A 183 -8.69 -9.36 -8.32
C ARG A 183 -9.81 -8.37 -8.66
N MET A 184 -9.43 -7.10 -8.79
CA MET A 184 -10.23 -6.06 -9.43
C MET A 184 -10.62 -6.48 -10.86
N CYS A 185 -9.85 -7.42 -11.43
CA CYS A 185 -9.94 -7.86 -12.80
C CYS A 185 -10.61 -9.20 -12.99
N GLY A 186 -11.57 -9.19 -13.92
CA GLY A 186 -12.04 -10.39 -14.57
C GLY A 186 -10.94 -10.97 -15.46
N SER A 187 -11.23 -12.15 -16.02
CA SER A 187 -10.39 -12.77 -17.05
C SER A 187 -10.76 -12.32 -18.46
N GLU A 188 -11.80 -11.50 -18.59
CA GLU A 188 -12.27 -10.98 -19.87
C GLU A 188 -11.26 -9.99 -20.44
N ASP A 189 -10.86 -10.24 -21.67
CA ASP A 189 -9.98 -9.37 -22.44
C ASP A 189 -10.84 -8.37 -23.20
N VAL A 190 -10.63 -7.08 -22.97
CA VAL A 190 -11.44 -6.02 -23.59
C VAL A 190 -11.06 -5.79 -25.05
N VAL A 191 -9.94 -6.35 -25.51
CA VAL A 191 -9.43 -6.15 -26.86
C VAL A 191 -10.43 -6.69 -27.90
N GLY A 192 -11.07 -5.77 -28.61
CA GLY A 192 -12.07 -6.05 -29.64
C GLY A 192 -12.78 -4.78 -30.09
N GLY A 193 -13.29 -4.76 -31.32
CA GLY A 193 -14.09 -3.65 -31.84
C GLY A 193 -13.32 -2.33 -32.11
N GLY A 194 -11.99 -2.32 -31.99
CA GLY A 194 -11.13 -1.15 -32.21
C GLY A 194 -9.98 -1.41 -33.20
N ARG A 195 -8.92 -0.60 -33.12
CA ARG A 195 -7.76 -0.65 -34.04
C ARG A 195 -6.43 -0.75 -33.30
N ALA A 196 -5.60 -1.73 -33.68
CA ALA A 196 -4.23 -1.84 -33.21
C ALA A 196 -3.30 -0.86 -33.95
N ASN A 197 -2.33 -0.27 -33.24
CA ASN A 197 -1.29 0.59 -33.79
C ASN A 197 0.05 0.35 -33.09
N ALA A 198 1.16 0.73 -33.70
CA ALA A 198 2.49 0.59 -33.12
C ALA A 198 3.45 1.66 -33.64
N SER A 199 4.57 1.85 -32.95
CA SER A 199 5.71 2.64 -33.45
C SER A 199 6.30 2.09 -34.75
N TYR A 200 6.08 0.81 -35.05
CA TYR A 200 6.56 0.15 -36.26
C TYR A 200 5.44 -0.72 -36.87
N PRO A 201 4.61 -0.17 -37.77
CA PRO A 201 3.44 -0.86 -38.32
C PRO A 201 3.69 -1.57 -39.67
N GLN A 202 4.95 -1.78 -40.07
CA GLN A 202 5.31 -2.23 -41.42
C GLN A 202 5.37 -3.76 -41.55
N PRO A 203 5.05 -4.34 -42.72
CA PRO A 203 5.27 -5.75 -43.01
C PRO A 203 6.74 -6.17 -42.79
N PRO A 204 6.98 -7.40 -42.32
CA PRO A 204 6.01 -8.47 -42.11
C PRO A 204 5.25 -8.41 -40.77
N SER A 205 5.51 -7.42 -39.90
CA SER A 205 5.00 -7.38 -38.52
C SER A 205 3.92 -6.33 -38.31
N GLN A 206 2.66 -6.72 -38.48
CA GLN A 206 1.52 -5.82 -38.28
C GLN A 206 1.19 -5.65 -36.78
N PRO A 207 0.76 -4.47 -36.31
CA PRO A 207 0.45 -4.22 -34.90
C PRO A 207 -0.63 -5.15 -34.33
N SER A 208 -1.62 -5.53 -35.16
CA SER A 208 -2.69 -6.45 -34.79
C SER A 208 -2.18 -7.80 -34.28
N ARG A 209 -0.99 -8.24 -34.72
CA ARG A 209 -0.37 -9.50 -34.29
C ARG A 209 0.00 -9.53 -32.82
N ALA A 210 0.19 -8.37 -32.17
CA ALA A 210 0.35 -8.32 -30.72
C ALA A 210 -0.90 -8.80 -29.99
N PHE A 211 -2.07 -8.77 -30.62
CA PHE A 211 -3.38 -9.02 -30.01
C PHE A 211 -4.05 -10.31 -30.54
N SER A 212 -3.36 -11.09 -31.37
CA SER A 212 -3.92 -12.28 -32.06
C SER A 212 -3.85 -13.56 -31.22
N GLY A 213 -3.92 -13.48 -29.89
CA GLY A 213 -3.70 -14.63 -29.04
C GLY A 213 -2.29 -15.22 -29.20
N ASP A 214 -2.15 -16.52 -28.96
CA ASP A 214 -0.87 -17.21 -29.10
C ASP A 214 -0.47 -17.50 -30.58
N ALA A 215 -1.31 -17.13 -31.55
CA ALA A 215 -1.11 -17.48 -32.96
C ALA A 215 0.03 -16.69 -33.63
N ASP A 216 0.13 -15.40 -33.35
CA ASP A 216 1.08 -14.47 -33.97
C ASP A 216 1.75 -13.57 -32.92
N GLU A 217 2.78 -12.85 -33.33
CA GLU A 217 3.51 -11.89 -32.49
C GLU A 217 3.82 -10.61 -33.27
N TRP A 218 3.80 -9.48 -32.57
CA TRP A 218 4.34 -8.23 -33.10
C TRP A 218 5.83 -8.12 -32.77
N MET A 219 6.56 -7.49 -33.68
CA MET A 219 8.00 -7.30 -33.63
C MET A 219 8.29 -5.86 -34.09
N SER A 220 9.09 -5.13 -33.31
CA SER A 220 9.53 -3.78 -33.65
C SER A 220 10.57 -3.75 -34.76
N GLY A 221 11.07 -2.54 -35.07
CA GLY A 221 12.29 -2.37 -35.85
C GLY A 221 13.55 -2.90 -35.13
N PRO A 222 14.69 -2.95 -35.84
CA PRO A 222 15.93 -3.59 -35.39
C PRO A 222 16.77 -2.80 -34.36
N SER A 223 16.33 -1.60 -33.97
CA SER A 223 17.09 -0.68 -33.13
C SER A 223 16.17 -0.06 -32.08
N MET A 224 16.55 -0.05 -30.81
CA MET A 224 15.77 0.60 -29.75
C MET A 224 16.00 2.12 -29.77
N PRO A 225 15.00 2.96 -30.09
CA PRO A 225 15.15 4.41 -30.03
C PRO A 225 15.08 4.91 -28.58
N GLU A 226 15.56 6.13 -28.32
CA GLU A 226 15.53 6.76 -26.98
C GLU A 226 14.10 6.85 -26.39
N GLY A 227 13.11 7.12 -27.24
CA GLY A 227 11.70 7.15 -26.87
C GLY A 227 11.04 5.77 -26.74
N GLY A 228 11.79 4.69 -26.96
CA GLY A 228 11.30 3.31 -26.95
C GLY A 228 10.39 2.92 -28.13
N HIS A 229 10.09 1.64 -28.21
CA HIS A 229 9.09 1.10 -29.12
C HIS A 229 7.77 0.89 -28.41
N TRP A 230 6.65 0.98 -29.12
CA TRP A 230 5.34 0.75 -28.50
C TRP A 230 4.39 0.02 -29.43
N VAL A 231 3.48 -0.75 -28.83
CA VAL A 231 2.31 -1.33 -29.50
C VAL A 231 1.10 -1.10 -28.62
N GLY A 232 -0.03 -0.77 -29.23
CA GLY A 232 -1.22 -0.33 -28.51
C GLY A 232 -2.51 -0.54 -29.29
N TYR A 233 -3.61 -0.26 -28.61
CA TYR A 233 -4.96 -0.45 -29.10
C TYR A 233 -5.80 0.81 -28.88
N ASP A 234 -6.56 1.18 -29.89
CA ASP A 234 -7.50 2.29 -29.89
C ASP A 234 -8.92 1.72 -29.87
N PHE A 235 -9.64 1.95 -28.79
CA PHE A 235 -10.99 1.44 -28.58
C PHE A 235 -12.08 2.35 -29.14
N GLU A 236 -11.73 3.56 -29.61
CA GLU A 236 -12.64 4.63 -30.09
C GLU A 236 -13.65 5.17 -29.06
N ARG A 237 -13.87 4.46 -27.96
CA ARG A 237 -14.67 4.85 -26.80
C ARG A 237 -13.91 4.53 -25.51
N PRO A 238 -14.22 5.19 -24.39
CA PRO A 238 -13.60 4.89 -23.11
C PRO A 238 -13.76 3.41 -22.73
N VAL A 239 -12.68 2.81 -22.25
CA VAL A 239 -12.64 1.43 -21.76
C VAL A 239 -11.90 1.40 -20.44
N SER A 240 -12.42 0.66 -19.49
CA SER A 240 -11.83 0.45 -18.18
C SER A 240 -10.91 -0.77 -18.23
N VAL A 241 -9.64 -0.58 -17.88
CA VAL A 241 -8.61 -1.62 -17.80
C VAL A 241 -8.03 -1.64 -16.40
N CYS A 242 -7.92 -2.84 -15.82
CA CYS A 242 -7.45 -3.00 -14.45
C CYS A 242 -6.23 -3.94 -14.35
N SER A 243 -5.91 -4.68 -15.40
CA SER A 243 -4.68 -5.46 -15.51
C SER A 243 -4.32 -5.70 -16.96
N TYR A 244 -3.05 -6.07 -17.18
CA TYR A 244 -2.60 -6.47 -18.50
C TYR A 244 -1.61 -7.63 -18.42
N SER A 245 -1.45 -8.30 -19.55
CA SER A 245 -0.42 -9.32 -19.70
C SER A 245 0.07 -9.39 -21.12
N PHE A 246 1.30 -9.85 -21.30
CA PHE A 246 1.85 -10.17 -22.62
C PHE A 246 2.79 -11.37 -22.52
N GLY A 247 2.84 -12.14 -23.59
CA GLY A 247 3.65 -13.33 -23.77
C GLY A 247 4.99 -13.06 -24.43
N SER A 248 5.91 -13.99 -24.18
CA SER A 248 7.19 -14.09 -24.85
C SER A 248 7.04 -14.52 -26.31
N ARG A 249 8.16 -14.59 -27.03
CA ARG A 249 8.23 -15.08 -28.40
C ARG A 249 7.59 -16.47 -28.56
N ARG A 250 6.87 -16.69 -29.66
CA ARG A 250 6.20 -17.97 -29.97
C ARG A 250 7.18 -19.13 -30.13
N SER A 251 8.37 -18.86 -30.66
CA SER A 251 9.38 -19.86 -30.97
C SER A 251 10.77 -19.38 -30.60
N ASP A 252 11.59 -20.30 -30.09
CA ASP A 252 13.00 -20.06 -29.78
C ASP A 252 13.97 -20.87 -30.65
N VAL A 253 13.53 -21.33 -31.83
CA VAL A 253 14.39 -22.11 -32.75
C VAL A 253 15.66 -21.35 -33.14
N LEU A 254 15.61 -20.02 -33.15
CA LEU A 254 16.75 -19.15 -33.47
C LEU A 254 17.50 -18.62 -32.24
N GLY A 255 17.11 -19.01 -31.02
CA GLY A 255 17.77 -18.56 -29.78
C GLY A 255 17.58 -17.08 -29.45
N TYR A 256 16.48 -16.46 -29.90
CA TYR A 256 16.20 -15.03 -29.70
C TYR A 256 15.15 -14.74 -28.63
N LEU A 257 14.63 -15.76 -27.95
CA LEU A 257 13.62 -15.59 -26.91
C LEU A 257 14.12 -14.70 -25.76
N SER A 258 15.35 -14.92 -25.31
CA SER A 258 15.95 -14.14 -24.23
C SER A 258 16.49 -12.77 -24.68
N THR A 259 16.64 -12.55 -25.99
CA THR A 259 17.24 -11.30 -26.53
C THR A 259 16.20 -10.27 -26.95
N ASP A 260 15.04 -10.74 -27.44
CA ASP A 260 14.01 -9.88 -28.04
C ASP A 260 12.87 -9.55 -27.05
N GLY A 261 12.88 -10.17 -25.88
CA GLY A 261 11.90 -9.98 -24.82
C GLY A 261 12.04 -8.63 -24.11
N PRO A 262 10.96 -7.86 -23.89
CA PRO A 262 11.00 -6.64 -23.08
C PRO A 262 11.53 -6.87 -21.66
N THR A 263 12.60 -6.15 -21.30
CA THR A 263 13.15 -6.07 -19.94
C THR A 263 12.90 -4.71 -19.30
N GLY A 264 12.67 -3.68 -20.11
CA GLY A 264 12.16 -2.39 -19.67
C GLY A 264 10.85 -2.05 -20.37
N TYR A 265 9.80 -1.75 -19.60
CA TYR A 265 8.49 -1.43 -20.16
C TYR A 265 7.53 -0.78 -19.15
N VAL A 266 6.46 -0.18 -19.67
CA VAL A 266 5.34 0.36 -18.90
C VAL A 266 4.07 0.37 -19.75
N LEU A 267 2.93 0.04 -19.14
CA LEU A 267 1.63 0.28 -19.78
C LEU A 267 1.24 1.75 -19.61
N GLN A 268 0.80 2.38 -20.69
CA GLN A 268 0.34 3.76 -20.71
C GLN A 268 -1.08 3.89 -21.25
N GLY A 269 -1.80 4.90 -20.79
CA GLY A 269 -3.16 5.24 -21.23
C GLY A 269 -3.25 6.66 -21.79
N SER A 270 -4.18 6.90 -22.71
CA SER A 270 -4.47 8.22 -23.25
C SER A 270 -5.91 8.39 -23.71
N SER A 271 -6.47 9.57 -23.42
CA SER A 271 -7.76 10.05 -23.95
C SER A 271 -7.59 11.11 -25.03
N SER A 272 -6.35 11.40 -25.45
CA SER A 272 -6.08 12.33 -26.57
C SER A 272 -6.68 11.79 -27.87
N PRO A 273 -7.18 12.63 -28.79
CA PRO A 273 -7.97 12.20 -29.96
C PRO A 273 -7.17 11.44 -31.03
N SER A 274 -5.84 11.56 -31.04
CA SER A 274 -4.93 10.94 -32.02
C SER A 274 -3.72 10.32 -31.33
N TRP A 275 -3.03 9.41 -32.02
CA TRP A 275 -1.75 8.84 -31.57
C TRP A 275 -0.60 9.87 -31.61
N GLU A 276 -0.60 10.70 -32.65
CA GLU A 276 0.34 11.81 -32.80
C GLU A 276 -0.03 12.95 -31.84
N GLY A 277 0.96 13.44 -31.09
CA GLY A 277 0.76 14.48 -30.07
C GLY A 277 -0.02 14.03 -28.82
N ALA A 278 -0.32 12.73 -28.67
CA ALA A 278 -1.02 12.22 -27.50
C ALA A 278 -0.25 12.47 -26.20
N VAL A 279 -0.98 12.87 -25.17
CA VAL A 279 -0.49 12.90 -23.79
C VAL A 279 -0.73 11.52 -23.19
N TRP A 280 0.33 10.92 -22.67
CA TRP A 280 0.32 9.55 -22.13
C TRP A 280 0.57 9.57 -20.63
N GLU A 281 -0.23 8.81 -19.90
CA GLU A 281 -0.07 8.57 -18.46
C GLU A 281 0.51 7.17 -18.23
N ASP A 282 1.53 7.07 -17.36
CA ASP A 282 2.09 5.79 -16.92
C ASP A 282 1.14 5.13 -15.91
N LEU A 283 0.67 3.92 -16.22
CA LEU A 283 -0.35 3.26 -15.41
C LEU A 283 0.22 2.49 -14.21
N HIS A 284 1.54 2.33 -14.16
CA HIS A 284 2.29 1.78 -13.04
C HIS A 284 3.76 2.25 -13.12
N PRO A 285 4.54 2.14 -12.03
CA PRO A 285 5.98 2.44 -12.09
C PRO A 285 6.69 1.66 -13.20
N ARG A 286 7.57 2.33 -13.95
CA ARG A 286 8.28 1.72 -15.08
C ARG A 286 9.10 0.52 -14.61
N VAL A 287 8.99 -0.58 -15.34
CA VAL A 287 9.88 -1.73 -15.15
C VAL A 287 11.19 -1.40 -15.82
N SER A 288 12.31 -1.54 -15.10
CA SER A 288 13.67 -1.41 -15.61
C SER A 288 14.51 -2.59 -15.12
N GLY A 289 15.33 -3.18 -16.00
CA GLY A 289 16.16 -4.34 -15.65
C GLY A 289 15.37 -5.62 -15.32
N GLY A 290 14.19 -5.80 -15.90
CA GLY A 290 13.41 -7.04 -15.75
C GLY A 290 14.16 -8.25 -16.30
N SER A 291 13.84 -9.44 -15.77
CA SER A 291 14.49 -10.68 -16.24
C SER A 291 14.12 -10.98 -17.71
N PRO A 292 15.05 -11.49 -18.52
CA PRO A 292 14.74 -12.05 -19.84
C PRO A 292 13.72 -13.19 -19.74
N PHE A 293 13.01 -13.46 -20.84
CA PHE A 293 12.17 -14.65 -20.91
C PHE A 293 13.01 -15.93 -20.97
N ALA A 294 12.54 -16.97 -20.29
CA ALA A 294 13.17 -18.29 -20.24
C ALA A 294 12.37 -19.38 -20.97
N GLY A 295 11.11 -19.11 -21.34
CA GLY A 295 10.31 -20.03 -22.15
C GLY A 295 9.29 -19.35 -23.07
N THR A 296 8.92 -20.04 -24.15
CA THR A 296 7.92 -19.58 -25.14
C THR A 296 6.49 -19.53 -24.60
N GLY A 297 6.22 -20.19 -23.47
CA GLY A 297 4.93 -20.11 -22.76
C GLY A 297 4.89 -19.05 -21.66
N GLU A 298 6.01 -18.37 -21.39
CA GLU A 298 6.12 -17.41 -20.30
C GLU A 298 5.36 -16.12 -20.62
N ARG A 299 4.73 -15.54 -19.60
CA ARG A 299 3.96 -14.30 -19.70
C ARG A 299 4.32 -13.36 -18.56
N ARG A 300 4.45 -12.07 -18.88
CA ARG A 300 4.44 -11.00 -17.88
C ARG A 300 3.00 -10.63 -17.59
N ARG A 301 2.64 -10.56 -16.30
CA ARG A 301 1.30 -10.20 -15.84
C ARG A 301 1.43 -9.10 -14.81
N HIS A 302 0.62 -8.06 -14.97
CA HIS A 302 0.64 -6.89 -14.11
C HIS A 302 -0.78 -6.52 -13.74
N GLY A 303 -1.05 -6.53 -12.44
CA GLY A 303 -2.25 -5.91 -11.89
C GLY A 303 -2.03 -4.41 -11.76
N LEU A 304 -3.02 -3.61 -12.16
CA LEU A 304 -3.03 -2.18 -11.91
C LEU A 304 -3.66 -1.91 -10.55
N ASN A 305 -3.23 -0.84 -9.88
CA ASN A 305 -3.71 -0.46 -8.55
C ASN A 305 -5.05 0.30 -8.59
N HIS A 306 -5.57 0.57 -9.79
CA HIS A 306 -6.88 1.14 -10.04
C HIS A 306 -7.38 0.72 -11.42
N ASN A 307 -8.68 0.90 -11.63
CA ASN A 307 -9.26 0.84 -12.96
C ASN A 307 -8.94 2.13 -13.69
N PHE A 308 -8.19 2.03 -14.78
CA PHE A 308 -7.90 3.17 -15.64
C PHE A 308 -8.91 3.20 -16.76
N VAL A 309 -9.44 4.39 -17.07
CA VAL A 309 -10.42 4.58 -18.13
C VAL A 309 -9.84 5.49 -19.21
N PHE A 310 -9.51 4.91 -20.35
CA PHE A 310 -8.96 5.64 -21.50
C PHE A 310 -9.58 5.13 -22.80
N THR A 311 -9.48 5.92 -23.87
CA THR A 311 -9.84 5.48 -25.22
C THR A 311 -8.71 4.70 -25.89
N ARG A 312 -7.46 4.89 -25.44
CA ARG A 312 -6.25 4.28 -26.00
C ARG A 312 -5.32 3.76 -24.91
N TYR A 313 -4.73 2.61 -25.18
CA TYR A 313 -3.70 2.00 -24.33
C TYR A 313 -2.51 1.59 -25.17
N ARG A 314 -1.30 1.71 -24.64
CA ARG A 314 -0.09 1.18 -25.28
C ARG A 314 0.88 0.58 -24.27
N LEU A 315 1.51 -0.52 -24.64
CA LEU A 315 2.69 -1.01 -23.97
C LEU A 315 3.90 -0.29 -24.56
N LEU A 316 4.53 0.57 -23.79
CA LEU A 316 5.79 1.21 -24.13
C LEU A 316 6.94 0.32 -23.65
N ILE A 317 7.82 -0.05 -24.57
CA ILE A 317 8.99 -0.89 -24.37
C ILE A 317 10.21 0.01 -24.48
N THR A 318 10.93 0.13 -23.38
CA THR A 318 12.09 1.01 -23.26
C THR A 318 13.40 0.26 -23.35
N ASP A 319 13.41 -1.05 -23.11
CA ASP A 319 14.64 -1.83 -23.11
C ASP A 319 14.42 -3.31 -23.45
N VAL A 320 15.41 -3.89 -24.15
CA VAL A 320 15.53 -5.31 -24.46
C VAL A 320 17.02 -5.71 -24.40
N PRO A 321 17.35 -6.96 -24.03
CA PRO A 321 18.75 -7.39 -23.91
C PRO A 321 19.53 -7.26 -25.22
N GLY A 322 18.86 -7.41 -26.36
CA GLY A 322 19.47 -7.29 -27.67
C GLY A 322 20.23 -8.54 -28.10
N ARG A 323 20.39 -8.69 -29.42
CA ARG A 323 21.06 -9.83 -30.02
C ARG A 323 22.58 -9.62 -30.06
N PRO A 324 23.38 -10.71 -30.14
CA PRO A 324 24.83 -10.60 -30.32
C PRO A 324 25.27 -9.79 -31.55
N SER A 325 24.40 -9.65 -32.56
CA SER A 325 24.63 -8.81 -33.74
C SER A 325 24.54 -7.30 -33.46
N GLY A 326 24.15 -6.90 -32.25
CA GLY A 326 23.86 -5.51 -31.88
C GLY A 326 22.43 -5.05 -32.23
N SER A 327 21.63 -5.90 -32.86
CA SER A 327 20.23 -5.58 -33.16
C SER A 327 19.35 -5.71 -31.91
N GLN A 328 18.44 -4.76 -31.70
CA GLN A 328 17.51 -4.74 -30.57
C GLN A 328 16.08 -4.73 -31.11
N TYR A 329 15.48 -5.92 -31.17
CA TYR A 329 14.06 -6.08 -31.51
C TYR A 329 13.25 -6.24 -30.23
N ALA A 330 12.09 -5.62 -30.16
CA ALA A 330 11.08 -5.88 -29.15
C ALA A 330 10.00 -6.78 -29.73
N VAL A 331 9.74 -7.91 -29.08
CA VAL A 331 8.67 -8.84 -29.46
C VAL A 331 7.61 -8.91 -28.38
N VAL A 332 6.36 -8.73 -28.78
CA VAL A 332 5.18 -8.81 -27.89
C VAL A 332 4.17 -9.74 -28.53
N ARG A 333 3.76 -10.76 -27.77
CA ARG A 333 2.71 -11.69 -28.17
C ARG A 333 1.54 -11.62 -27.20
N ASP A 334 0.33 -11.74 -27.71
CA ASP A 334 -0.89 -11.81 -26.90
C ASP A 334 -0.93 -10.76 -25.75
N LEU A 335 -0.80 -9.49 -26.12
CA LEU A 335 -1.02 -8.35 -25.23
C LEU A 335 -2.52 -8.27 -24.93
N ARG A 336 -2.88 -8.66 -23.71
CA ARG A 336 -4.26 -8.66 -23.23
C ARG A 336 -4.47 -7.50 -22.27
N LEU A 337 -5.61 -6.84 -22.38
CA LEU A 337 -6.06 -5.78 -21.48
C LEU A 337 -7.32 -6.29 -20.80
N GLN A 338 -7.32 -6.39 -19.47
CA GLN A 338 -8.36 -7.10 -18.74
C GLN A 338 -9.38 -6.14 -18.13
N ALA A 339 -10.66 -6.48 -18.29
CA ALA A 339 -11.79 -5.74 -17.75
C ALA A 339 -11.92 -5.93 -16.24
N PRO A 340 -12.48 -4.95 -15.52
CA PRO A 340 -12.94 -5.16 -14.15
C PRO A 340 -14.03 -6.25 -14.06
N THR A 341 -14.09 -6.98 -12.96
CA THR A 341 -15.09 -8.05 -12.79
C THR A 341 -16.52 -7.48 -12.70
N GLY A 342 -17.44 -7.99 -13.55
CA GLY A 342 -18.89 -7.83 -13.37
C GLY A 342 -19.47 -6.45 -13.70
N ALA A 343 -18.71 -5.58 -14.38
CA ALA A 343 -19.18 -4.29 -14.89
C ALA A 343 -18.89 -4.18 -16.39
N ASP A 344 -19.75 -3.51 -17.16
CA ASP A 344 -19.44 -3.18 -18.54
C ASP A 344 -18.18 -2.28 -18.56
N PRO A 345 -17.09 -2.71 -19.21
CA PRO A 345 -15.84 -1.97 -19.21
C PRO A 345 -15.97 -0.56 -19.82
N HIS A 346 -17.02 -0.28 -20.60
CA HIS A 346 -17.27 1.07 -21.16
C HIS A 346 -17.94 2.03 -20.19
N THR A 347 -18.51 1.53 -19.10
CA THR A 347 -19.21 2.34 -18.08
C THR A 347 -18.59 2.20 -16.69
N ALA A 348 -17.61 1.31 -16.52
CA ALA A 348 -16.95 1.07 -15.26
C ALA A 348 -16.13 2.31 -14.82
N PRO A 349 -16.43 2.91 -13.66
CA PRO A 349 -15.72 4.09 -13.17
C PRO A 349 -14.25 3.79 -12.83
N SER A 350 -13.43 4.85 -12.78
CA SER A 350 -12.06 4.78 -12.25
C SER A 350 -12.09 4.56 -10.74
N GLU A 351 -12.22 3.30 -10.32
CA GLU A 351 -12.30 2.96 -8.91
C GLU A 351 -10.91 2.64 -8.33
N THR A 352 -10.57 3.32 -7.24
CA THR A 352 -9.57 2.83 -6.28
C THR A 352 -10.34 2.23 -5.10
N ARG A 353 -10.71 0.93 -5.16
CA ARG A 353 -11.57 0.28 -4.15
C ARG A 353 -10.96 0.17 -2.75
N CYS A 354 -9.67 0.39 -2.62
CA CYS A 354 -8.95 0.24 -1.36
C CYS A 354 -8.58 1.56 -0.68
N ALA A 355 -8.64 2.69 -1.40
CA ALA A 355 -8.31 3.98 -0.84
C ALA A 355 -9.53 4.57 -0.12
N VAL A 356 -9.33 5.00 1.10
CA VAL A 356 -10.32 5.69 1.92
C VAL A 356 -9.78 7.09 2.19
N GLN A 357 -10.56 8.11 1.85
CA GLN A 357 -10.29 9.51 2.15
C GLN A 357 -11.51 10.07 2.86
N LEU A 358 -11.32 10.57 4.08
CA LEU A 358 -12.37 11.10 4.94
C LEU A 358 -12.05 12.53 5.31
N ASP A 359 -13.01 13.41 5.12
CA ASP A 359 -12.99 14.77 5.65
C ASP A 359 -13.99 14.82 6.79
N ILE A 360 -13.46 14.83 8.02
CA ILE A 360 -14.26 14.79 9.24
C ILE A 360 -14.56 16.22 9.64
N GLU A 361 -15.84 16.59 9.53
CA GLU A 361 -16.35 17.88 9.92
C GLU A 361 -16.70 17.86 11.41
N GLY A 362 -16.03 18.73 12.17
CA GLY A 362 -16.17 18.79 13.60
C GLY A 362 -15.36 19.93 14.20
N MET A 363 -15.57 20.16 15.48
CA MET A 363 -14.76 21.08 16.26
C MET A 363 -13.69 20.27 17.00
N PHE A 364 -12.49 20.18 16.41
CA PHE A 364 -11.30 19.66 17.08
C PHE A 364 -10.50 20.84 17.59
N GLU A 365 -10.10 20.81 18.87
CA GLU A 365 -9.31 21.89 19.45
C GLU A 365 -7.88 21.41 19.65
N ASN A 366 -6.96 22.15 19.02
CA ASN A 366 -5.54 21.99 19.29
C ASN A 366 -5.26 22.47 20.72
N ARG A 367 -4.33 21.81 21.42
CA ARG A 367 -3.89 22.28 22.75
C ARG A 367 -3.41 23.73 22.69
N ALA A 368 -3.45 24.40 23.84
CA ALA A 368 -3.16 25.83 23.96
C ALA A 368 -1.66 26.23 23.75
N TRP A 369 -0.76 25.26 23.49
CA TRP A 369 0.67 25.50 23.28
C TRP A 369 1.22 24.77 22.05
N SER A 370 2.27 25.33 21.46
CA SER A 370 2.94 24.83 20.25
C SER A 370 3.74 23.54 20.47
N GLY A 371 4.26 22.98 19.38
CA GLY A 371 5.12 21.79 19.37
C GLY A 371 4.39 20.51 18.95
N PRO A 372 5.04 19.34 19.12
CA PRO A 372 4.53 18.07 18.59
C PRO A 372 3.16 17.70 19.18
N SER A 373 2.17 17.45 18.32
CA SER A 373 0.82 17.04 18.74
C SER A 373 0.75 15.60 19.27
N GLY A 374 1.73 14.75 18.92
CA GLY A 374 1.71 13.29 19.12
C GLY A 374 1.28 12.54 17.85
N SER A 375 1.17 11.21 17.90
CA SER A 375 0.77 10.39 16.75
C SER A 375 -0.71 10.04 16.77
N TYR A 376 -1.37 10.18 15.62
CA TYR A 376 -2.72 9.67 15.40
C TYR A 376 -2.66 8.16 15.20
N ARG A 377 -3.68 7.44 15.69
CA ARG A 377 -3.86 6.02 15.39
C ARG A 377 -5.19 5.78 14.70
N ILE A 378 -5.18 5.00 13.63
CA ILE A 378 -6.33 4.75 12.78
C ILE A 378 -6.58 3.25 12.79
N ARG A 379 -7.84 2.85 12.98
CA ARG A 379 -8.28 1.46 12.82
C ARG A 379 -9.48 1.34 11.92
N THR A 380 -9.55 0.25 11.17
CA THR A 380 -10.79 -0.24 10.59
C THR A 380 -11.39 -1.27 11.54
N THR A 381 -12.70 -1.18 11.79
CA THR A 381 -13.41 -2.05 12.72
C THR A 381 -14.72 -2.54 12.11
N LEU A 382 -15.18 -3.71 12.55
CA LEU A 382 -16.54 -4.16 12.30
C LEU A 382 -17.54 -3.30 13.10
N ARG A 383 -18.82 -3.35 12.72
CA ARG A 383 -19.88 -2.68 13.49
C ARG A 383 -19.91 -3.09 14.98
N GLY A 384 -19.52 -4.33 15.28
CA GLY A 384 -19.40 -4.88 16.64
C GLY A 384 -18.10 -4.52 17.38
N GLY A 385 -17.19 -3.74 16.78
CA GLY A 385 -15.96 -3.25 17.42
C GLY A 385 -14.70 -4.08 17.19
N GLY A 386 -14.79 -5.24 16.55
CA GLY A 386 -13.62 -6.05 16.22
C GLY A 386 -12.67 -5.35 15.25
N VAL A 387 -11.37 -5.29 15.58
CA VAL A 387 -10.33 -4.63 14.77
C VAL A 387 -9.92 -5.50 13.59
N VAL A 388 -9.82 -4.86 12.42
CA VAL A 388 -9.47 -5.52 11.15
C VAL A 388 -8.07 -5.06 10.71
N ASP A 389 -7.89 -3.76 10.53
CA ASP A 389 -6.59 -3.14 10.24
C ASP A 389 -6.27 -2.02 11.24
N GLU A 390 -4.98 -1.75 11.44
CA GLU A 390 -4.48 -0.66 12.28
C GLU A 390 -3.22 -0.03 11.65
N ALA A 391 -3.06 1.28 11.84
CA ALA A 391 -1.79 1.97 11.68
C ALA A 391 -1.68 3.20 12.58
N SER A 392 -0.45 3.58 12.90
CA SER A 392 -0.13 4.85 13.54
C SER A 392 0.49 5.79 12.51
N ALA A 393 0.10 7.06 12.52
CA ALA A 393 0.68 8.07 11.63
C ALA A 393 2.19 8.20 11.92
N PRO A 394 3.04 8.20 10.88
CA PRO A 394 4.50 8.07 11.05
C PRO A 394 5.18 9.32 11.64
N ALA A 395 4.49 10.46 11.70
CA ALA A 395 5.01 11.69 12.28
C ALA A 395 3.91 12.45 13.05
N SER A 396 4.29 13.06 14.16
CA SER A 396 3.46 14.05 14.85
C SER A 396 3.40 15.34 14.05
N VAL A 397 2.25 16.01 14.07
CA VAL A 397 2.11 17.33 13.45
C VAL A 397 2.56 18.39 14.45
N ASP A 398 3.42 19.32 14.03
CA ASP A 398 3.85 20.43 14.89
C ASP A 398 2.79 21.54 14.93
N LEU A 399 2.32 21.83 16.13
CA LEU A 399 1.42 22.95 16.38
C LEU A 399 2.22 24.25 16.42
N LEU A 400 1.72 25.27 15.73
CA LEU A 400 2.29 26.60 15.66
C LEU A 400 1.77 27.47 16.83
N PRO A 401 2.57 28.42 17.33
CA PRO A 401 2.12 29.37 18.35
C PRO A 401 0.89 30.17 17.92
N GLY A 402 0.02 30.49 18.86
CA GLY A 402 -1.08 31.44 18.66
C GLY A 402 -0.55 32.88 18.53
N PRO A 403 -1.14 33.74 17.68
CA PRO A 403 -0.70 35.12 17.55
C PRO A 403 -1.02 35.92 18.82
N LEU A 404 -0.13 36.84 19.22
CA LEU A 404 -0.46 37.85 20.23
C LEU A 404 -1.21 39.00 19.58
N ALA A 405 -2.27 39.49 20.22
CA ALA A 405 -3.04 40.65 19.76
C ALA A 405 -2.73 41.89 20.61
N SER A 406 -2.99 43.09 20.07
CA SER A 406 -2.86 44.37 20.78
C SER A 406 -1.51 44.57 21.49
N VAL A 407 -0.42 44.10 20.87
CA VAL A 407 0.93 44.24 21.44
C VAL A 407 1.38 45.68 21.32
N SER A 408 1.67 46.32 22.45
CA SER A 408 2.29 47.64 22.52
C SER A 408 3.37 47.67 23.59
N LEU A 409 4.49 48.32 23.26
CA LEU A 409 5.58 48.63 24.18
C LEU A 409 5.82 50.13 24.15
N SER A 410 5.75 50.80 25.30
CA SER A 410 6.09 52.21 25.42
C SER A 410 7.11 52.44 26.53
N LEU A 411 8.06 53.35 26.30
CA LEU A 411 9.04 53.80 27.29
C LEU A 411 8.67 55.20 27.79
N SER A 412 8.67 55.41 29.10
CA SER A 412 8.40 56.72 29.70
C SER A 412 9.37 57.04 30.85
N PRO A 413 10.16 58.13 30.77
CA PRO A 413 10.26 59.08 29.65
C PRO A 413 11.00 58.51 28.43
N SER A 414 10.67 58.97 27.22
CA SER A 414 11.37 58.61 25.97
C SER A 414 12.55 59.56 25.71
N VAL A 415 13.47 59.68 26.67
CA VAL A 415 14.62 60.60 26.62
C VAL A 415 15.92 59.78 26.68
N ALA A 416 16.87 60.10 25.80
CA ALA A 416 18.15 59.38 25.73
C ALA A 416 18.93 59.47 27.06
N GLY A 417 19.43 58.33 27.55
CA GLY A 417 20.18 58.22 28.80
C GLY A 417 19.36 58.40 30.09
N ALA A 418 18.05 58.69 29.99
CA ALA A 418 17.16 58.76 31.13
C ALA A 418 16.71 57.35 31.55
N GLU A 419 16.51 57.15 32.85
CA GLU A 419 15.84 55.94 33.35
C GLU A 419 14.37 55.97 32.92
N ALA A 420 13.96 54.99 32.10
CA ALA A 420 12.62 54.89 31.54
C ALA A 420 11.88 53.68 32.08
N ARG A 421 10.59 53.83 32.35
CA ARG A 421 9.66 52.72 32.64
C ARG A 421 9.17 52.13 31.33
N ALA A 422 9.32 50.82 31.15
CA ALA A 422 8.74 50.09 30.04
C ALA A 422 7.34 49.59 30.41
N GLN A 423 6.33 50.02 29.67
CA GLN A 423 4.98 49.49 29.77
C GLN A 423 4.71 48.57 28.58
N VAL A 424 4.50 47.29 28.87
CA VAL A 424 4.12 46.27 27.89
C VAL A 424 2.63 46.01 28.05
N SER A 425 1.89 46.03 26.96
CA SER A 425 0.49 45.58 26.93
C SER A 425 0.32 44.61 25.77
N LEU A 426 -0.40 43.54 26.01
CA LEU A 426 -0.69 42.50 25.03
C LEU A 426 -2.00 41.81 25.40
N THR A 427 -2.62 41.17 24.42
CA THR A 427 -3.75 40.25 24.62
C THR A 427 -3.29 38.87 24.16
N THR A 428 -3.26 37.91 25.08
CA THR A 428 -2.91 36.53 24.72
C THR A 428 -4.08 35.88 23.99
N TYR A 429 -3.78 35.11 22.95
CA TYR A 429 -4.78 34.30 22.26
C TYR A 429 -5.17 33.07 23.08
N ASN A 430 -4.20 32.48 23.76
CA ASN A 430 -4.38 31.34 24.66
C ASN A 430 -4.21 31.77 26.13
N PRO A 431 -4.83 31.08 27.09
CA PRO A 431 -4.60 31.32 28.51
C PRO A 431 -3.13 31.09 28.87
N LEU A 432 -2.56 31.96 29.71
CA LEU A 432 -1.22 31.76 30.25
C LEU A 432 -1.29 30.79 31.45
N PRO A 433 -0.52 29.70 31.47
CA PRO A 433 -0.45 28.80 32.62
C PRO A 433 0.05 29.49 33.90
N ALA A 434 -0.15 28.86 35.07
CA ALA A 434 0.28 29.42 36.36
C ALA A 434 1.80 29.65 36.48
N ASP A 435 2.58 28.88 35.73
CA ASP A 435 4.04 28.96 35.57
C ASP A 435 4.46 29.57 34.23
N GLY A 436 3.52 30.14 33.47
CA GLY A 436 3.79 30.77 32.19
C GLY A 436 4.60 32.07 32.35
N GLU A 437 5.49 32.32 31.39
CA GLU A 437 6.38 33.49 31.38
C GLU A 437 6.04 34.40 30.20
N VAL A 438 6.10 35.72 30.43
CA VAL A 438 6.14 36.72 29.36
C VAL A 438 7.58 37.22 29.23
N SER A 439 8.25 36.83 28.15
CA SER A 439 9.61 37.27 27.85
C SER A 439 9.59 38.47 26.89
N VAL A 440 10.29 39.55 27.25
CA VAL A 440 10.49 40.71 26.38
C VAL A 440 11.98 40.87 26.12
N SER A 441 12.38 40.86 24.85
CA SER A 441 13.75 41.13 24.43
C SER A 441 13.89 42.57 23.99
N PHE A 442 14.74 43.33 24.69
CA PHE A 442 15.07 44.70 24.31
C PHE A 442 16.21 44.70 23.27
N PRO A 443 16.21 45.65 22.32
CA PRO A 443 17.28 45.79 21.33
C PRO A 443 18.60 46.21 21.98
N GLU A 444 19.70 46.06 21.24
CA GLU A 444 21.02 46.52 21.67
C GLU A 444 21.01 48.03 22.00
N GLY A 445 21.67 48.40 23.10
CA GLY A 445 21.75 49.79 23.59
C GLY A 445 20.75 50.16 24.69
N VAL A 446 19.79 49.29 25.02
CA VAL A 446 18.94 49.44 26.22
C VAL A 446 19.65 48.82 27.42
N ASP A 447 20.03 49.64 28.40
CA ASP A 447 20.63 49.18 29.65
C ASP A 447 19.55 48.65 30.60
N LEU A 448 19.70 47.38 31.00
CA LEU A 448 18.77 46.67 31.88
C LEU A 448 19.33 46.47 33.31
N SER A 449 20.51 47.02 33.61
CA SER A 449 21.20 46.85 34.90
C SER A 449 20.45 47.41 36.10
N ARG A 450 19.49 48.31 35.88
CA ARG A 450 18.65 48.95 36.90
C ARG A 450 17.20 48.45 36.93
N LEU A 451 16.93 47.26 36.39
CA LEU A 451 15.60 46.64 36.48
C LEU A 451 15.26 46.29 37.94
N GLU A 452 14.36 47.06 38.52
CA GLU A 452 13.64 46.68 39.73
C GLU A 452 12.37 45.89 39.35
N GLY A 453 12.02 44.86 40.13
CA GLY A 453 10.98 43.87 39.77
C GLY A 453 9.68 44.49 39.24
N GLY A 454 9.19 43.97 38.11
CA GLY A 454 7.97 44.46 37.46
C GLY A 454 6.69 44.00 38.18
N GLN A 455 5.68 44.87 38.27
CA GLN A 455 4.33 44.51 38.72
C GLN A 455 3.45 44.16 37.51
N VAL A 456 2.88 42.95 37.49
CA VAL A 456 1.81 42.59 36.56
C VAL A 456 0.49 43.10 37.13
N THR A 457 -0.18 43.99 36.42
CA THR A 457 -1.53 44.43 36.75
C THR A 457 -2.50 43.80 35.75
N ASP A 458 -3.40 42.97 36.25
CA ASP A 458 -4.40 42.29 35.44
C ASP A 458 -5.60 43.21 35.18
N GLY A 459 -5.92 43.42 33.91
CA GLY A 459 -7.22 43.91 33.49
C GLY A 459 -8.29 42.82 33.62
N ASN A 460 -8.82 42.64 34.82
CA ASN A 460 -10.07 41.93 35.14
C ASN A 460 -10.10 40.37 35.18
N TYR A 461 -9.01 39.61 35.00
CA TYR A 461 -9.06 38.13 35.04
C TYR A 461 -7.95 37.41 35.84
N GLY A 462 -7.70 37.83 37.08
CA GLY A 462 -7.07 37.00 38.12
C GLY A 462 -5.75 36.26 37.80
N MET A 463 -4.84 36.80 37.00
CA MET A 463 -3.51 36.22 36.73
C MET A 463 -2.50 36.61 37.82
N ARG A 464 -1.93 35.60 38.49
CA ARG A 464 -0.69 35.72 39.28
C ARG A 464 0.44 35.01 38.53
N GLY A 465 1.13 35.72 37.65
CA GLY A 465 2.34 35.23 36.96
C GLY A 465 3.59 36.01 37.38
N GLN A 466 4.77 35.39 37.28
CA GLN A 466 6.06 36.08 37.46
C GLN A 466 6.56 36.59 36.11
N VAL A 467 6.99 37.86 36.03
CA VAL A 467 7.68 38.40 34.85
C VAL A 467 9.17 38.17 35.05
N ARG A 468 9.79 37.42 34.14
CA ARG A 468 11.24 37.31 34.07
C ARG A 468 11.72 38.12 32.88
N VAL A 469 12.57 39.10 33.16
CA VAL A 469 13.20 39.91 32.12
C VAL A 469 14.52 39.23 31.77
N VAL A 470 14.64 38.76 30.52
CA VAL A 470 15.88 38.15 30.03
C VAL A 470 16.65 39.21 29.25
N GLY A 471 17.54 39.91 29.95
CA GLY A 471 18.57 40.73 29.33
C GLY A 471 19.81 39.89 29.06
N ARG A 472 20.41 40.03 27.88
CA ARG A 472 21.74 39.48 27.62
C ARG A 472 22.76 40.49 28.15
N GLU A 473 23.38 40.21 29.30
CA GLU A 473 24.53 40.98 29.78
C GLU A 473 25.64 40.92 28.74
N VAL A 474 26.12 42.07 28.31
CA VAL A 474 27.43 42.21 27.66
C VAL A 474 28.35 42.82 28.72
N ARG A 475 29.39 42.09 29.08
CA ARG A 475 30.55 42.63 29.79
C ARG A 475 31.35 43.54 28.87
#